data_AF-A0A948V9I6-F1
#
_entry.id   AF-A0A948V9I6-F1
#
_cell.length_a   1.000
_cell.length_b   1.000
_cell.length_c   1.000
_cell.angle_alpha   90.00
_cell.angle_beta   90.00
_cell.angle_gamma   90.00
#
_symmetry.space_group_name_H-M   'P 1'
#
loop_
_entity.id
_entity.type
_entity.pdbx_description
1 polymer ?
#
loop_
_entity_poly.entity_id
_entity_poly.type
_entity_poly.pdbx_seq_one_letter_code
_entity_poly.pdbx_strand_id
1 'polypeptide(L)'
;MAFEKTQLSVMLLGMEKVMKYTARLYPAFRDRVKEKNLIAQIKIQDNSQGRYFVFREGKVTSKGGIHSHPDVTMIFRTADIAVKLLRAPGAHLSRISAMKNFQIALEGPDDLTLWFSETLNQMLSVGTRYGTTLKEGVKRYTSNTNGGPVFVYVKKGKILRITPIEFDETDATPWTIEARGKRFTPPRKTTISPHALGWKSMVYSPDRLLYPMKRVDFDPAGDRNCHRRGLSGYERISWDEALDVVAGEIRRVKREHGPGAIMNGSGSHHTWGHLGYWLSARIRFFNTIGFTPVVHNPDSWEGWYWGAMHHWGQSMRLGGGESYGTVEDCLRHCEMVVFWSSDPEATSGVYGASEGTIRRQWLKELGIKMVHIDPYYNHT
;
A
#
# COMPACT_ATOMS: atom_id res chain seq x y z
N MET A 1 15.58 29.97 22.97
CA MET A 1 16.83 29.42 22.39
C MET A 1 17.59 28.50 23.34
N ALA A 2 17.92 28.92 24.58
CA ALA A 2 18.65 28.05 25.52
C ALA A 2 17.83 26.83 25.99
N PHE A 3 16.52 27.01 26.19
CA PHE A 3 15.63 25.94 26.65
C PHE A 3 15.47 24.82 25.62
N GLU A 4 15.25 25.16 24.35
CA GLU A 4 15.10 24.19 23.25
C GLU A 4 16.39 23.41 23.00
N LYS A 5 17.55 24.08 23.11
CA LYS A 5 18.86 23.40 23.05
C LYS A 5 18.98 22.38 24.18
N THR A 6 18.69 22.76 25.42
CA THR A 6 18.72 21.80 26.55
C THR A 6 17.76 20.63 26.32
N GLN A 7 16.53 20.91 25.87
CA GLN A 7 15.55 19.87 25.55
C GLN A 7 16.06 18.90 24.47
N LEU A 8 16.63 19.41 23.37
CA LEU A 8 17.17 18.57 22.32
C LEU A 8 18.30 17.66 22.84
N SER A 9 19.23 18.20 23.64
CA SER A 9 20.29 17.40 24.28
C SER A 9 19.73 16.25 25.12
N VAL A 10 18.70 16.54 25.94
CA VAL A 10 18.04 15.51 26.77
C VAL A 10 17.32 14.48 25.90
N MET A 11 16.60 14.91 24.86
CA MET A 11 15.90 14.00 23.96
C MET A 11 16.85 13.06 23.22
N LEU A 12 17.95 13.59 22.68
CA LEU A 12 18.96 12.78 21.99
C LEU A 12 19.69 11.82 22.93
N LEU A 13 19.98 12.23 24.17
CA LEU A 13 20.53 11.34 25.19
C LEU A 13 19.53 10.24 25.56
N GLY A 14 18.26 10.61 25.75
CA GLY A 14 17.15 9.69 26.03
C GLY A 14 16.96 8.67 24.91
N MET A 15 17.17 9.05 23.65
CA MET A 15 17.02 8.17 22.50
C MET A 15 17.92 6.93 22.58
N GLU A 16 19.17 7.06 23.04
CA GLU A 16 20.04 5.89 23.28
C GLU A 16 19.43 4.94 24.32
N LYS A 17 18.90 5.49 25.41
CA LYS A 17 18.29 4.71 26.49
C LYS A 17 17.04 3.99 26.01
N VAL A 18 16.20 4.69 25.24
CA VAL A 18 15.01 4.11 24.61
C VAL A 18 15.41 2.98 23.67
N MET A 19 16.35 3.20 22.74
CA MET A 19 16.83 2.13 21.85
C MET A 19 17.35 0.90 22.60
N LYS A 20 18.15 1.10 23.66
CA LYS A 20 18.63 0.00 24.51
C LYS A 20 17.50 -0.74 25.20
N TYR A 21 16.53 -0.01 25.75
CA TYR A 21 15.39 -0.58 26.43
C TYR A 21 14.49 -1.35 25.45
N THR A 22 14.20 -0.77 24.29
CA THR A 22 13.44 -1.40 23.21
C THR A 22 14.12 -2.69 22.71
N ALA A 23 15.44 -2.70 22.53
CA ALA A 23 16.19 -3.90 22.14
C ALA A 23 16.16 -5.00 23.22
N ARG A 24 16.05 -4.64 24.50
CA ARG A 24 15.87 -5.62 25.58
C ARG A 24 14.48 -6.24 25.56
N LEU A 25 13.44 -5.42 25.34
CA LEU A 25 12.05 -5.87 25.38
C LEU A 25 11.60 -6.61 24.11
N TYR A 26 12.05 -6.17 22.94
CA TYR A 26 11.53 -6.62 21.65
C TYR A 26 12.63 -7.30 20.82
N PRO A 27 12.58 -8.64 20.67
CA PRO A 27 13.52 -9.38 19.83
C PRO A 27 13.68 -8.81 18.41
N ALA A 28 12.57 -8.44 17.77
CA ALA A 28 12.59 -7.86 16.42
C ALA A 28 13.43 -6.57 16.33
N PHE A 29 13.36 -5.70 17.35
CA PHE A 29 14.19 -4.49 17.38
C PHE A 29 15.65 -4.80 17.68
N ARG A 30 15.92 -5.80 18.54
CA ARG A 30 17.29 -6.28 18.78
C ARG A 30 17.93 -6.82 17.52
N ASP A 31 17.20 -7.58 16.73
CA ASP A 31 17.71 -8.14 15.48
C ASP A 31 17.88 -7.05 14.43
N ARG A 32 16.98 -6.06 14.36
CA ARG A 32 17.17 -4.84 13.54
C ARG A 32 18.50 -4.16 13.82
N VAL A 33 18.83 -3.92 15.10
CA VAL A 33 20.08 -3.24 15.51
C VAL A 33 21.34 -4.05 15.17
N LYS A 34 21.23 -5.36 14.92
CA LYS A 34 22.38 -6.20 14.49
C LYS A 34 22.65 -6.14 12.99
N GLU A 35 21.71 -5.67 12.18
CA GLU A 35 21.80 -5.72 10.70
C GLU A 35 22.95 -4.87 10.15
N LYS A 36 23.33 -3.79 10.84
CA LYS A 36 24.32 -2.83 10.34
C LYS A 36 25.26 -2.37 11.45
N ASN A 37 26.52 -2.16 11.09
CA ASN A 37 27.51 -1.46 11.91
C ASN A 37 27.73 -0.07 11.29
N LEU A 38 27.38 1.00 11.99
CA LEU A 38 27.53 2.38 11.50
C LEU A 38 27.50 3.43 12.61
N ILE A 39 27.92 4.64 12.27
CA ILE A 39 27.84 5.86 13.08
C ILE A 39 26.78 6.78 12.48
N ALA A 40 25.63 6.88 13.15
CA ALA A 40 24.57 7.81 12.78
C ALA A 40 24.65 9.08 13.63
N GLN A 41 24.41 10.23 13.04
CA GLN A 41 24.49 11.52 13.70
C GLN A 41 23.17 12.28 13.58
N ILE A 42 22.76 12.93 14.68
CA ILE A 42 21.69 13.92 14.66
C ILE A 42 22.28 15.25 15.11
N LYS A 43 22.14 16.30 14.29
CA LYS A 43 22.72 17.63 14.58
C LYS A 43 21.83 18.79 14.15
N ILE A 44 22.17 19.97 14.65
CA ILE A 44 21.68 21.25 14.12
C ILE A 44 22.59 21.68 12.97
N GLN A 45 22.00 22.34 11.96
CA GLN A 45 22.68 22.76 10.73
C GLN A 45 23.92 23.61 10.98
N ASP A 46 23.91 24.48 11.99
CA ASP A 46 25.03 25.34 12.38
C ASP A 46 26.14 24.60 13.17
N ASN A 47 26.01 23.29 13.37
CA ASN A 47 26.88 22.45 14.19
C ASN A 47 26.99 22.88 15.68
N SER A 48 26.14 23.79 16.14
CA SER A 48 26.16 24.26 17.55
C SER A 48 25.74 23.18 18.54
N GLN A 49 25.10 22.11 18.05
CA GLN A 49 24.62 21.00 18.86
C GLN A 49 24.44 19.73 18.02
N GLY A 50 24.75 18.59 18.63
CA GLY A 50 24.43 17.28 18.07
C GLY A 50 24.83 16.13 18.99
N ARG A 51 24.47 14.93 18.58
CA ARG A 51 24.85 13.66 19.20
C ARG A 51 24.97 12.62 18.12
N TYR A 52 26.00 11.77 18.23
CA TYR A 52 26.14 10.61 17.37
C TYR A 52 25.89 9.32 18.15
N PHE A 53 25.42 8.33 17.41
CA PHE A 53 25.01 7.00 17.86
C PHE A 53 25.86 5.99 17.11
N VAL A 54 26.53 5.11 17.86
CA VAL A 54 27.36 4.04 17.30
C VAL A 54 26.59 2.75 17.42
N PHE A 55 26.26 2.16 16.26
CA PHE A 55 25.67 0.84 16.13
C PHE A 55 26.80 -0.13 15.83
N ARG A 56 27.03 -1.09 16.73
CA ARG A 56 28.07 -2.11 16.54
C ARG A 56 27.66 -3.42 17.18
N GLU A 57 27.64 -4.49 16.41
CA GLU A 57 27.38 -5.86 16.89
C GLU A 57 26.08 -5.97 17.73
N GLY A 58 25.02 -5.30 17.29
CA GLY A 58 23.73 -5.31 18.01
C GLY A 58 23.68 -4.41 19.25
N LYS A 59 24.73 -3.63 19.53
CA LYS A 59 24.77 -2.65 20.62
C LYS A 59 24.68 -1.24 20.07
N VAL A 60 23.98 -0.37 20.81
CA VAL A 60 23.91 1.06 20.55
C VAL A 60 24.61 1.81 21.67
N THR A 61 25.51 2.72 21.36
CA THR A 61 26.05 3.71 22.32
C THR A 61 25.91 5.10 21.73
N SER A 62 26.00 6.16 22.54
CA SER A 62 25.95 7.52 22.01
C SER A 62 26.87 8.47 22.78
N LYS A 63 27.36 9.49 22.10
CA LYS A 63 28.19 10.55 22.69
C LYS A 63 27.78 11.92 22.14
N GLY A 64 27.71 12.89 23.03
CA GLY A 64 27.37 14.28 22.67
C GLY A 64 28.49 14.91 21.84
N GLY A 65 28.12 15.82 20.95
CA GLY A 65 29.02 16.48 20.01
C GLY A 65 28.82 16.02 18.57
N ILE A 66 29.65 16.57 17.69
CA ILE A 66 29.64 16.31 16.25
C ILE A 66 30.80 15.36 15.92
N HIS A 67 30.49 14.22 15.34
CA HIS A 67 31.45 13.27 14.79
C HIS A 67 32.00 13.80 13.46
N SER A 68 33.30 13.64 13.23
CA SER A 68 33.97 14.14 12.01
C SER A 68 33.65 13.31 10.76
N HIS A 69 33.36 12.01 10.93
CA HIS A 69 33.10 11.07 9.83
C HIS A 69 31.90 10.16 10.15
N PRO A 70 30.66 10.69 10.21
CA PRO A 70 29.47 9.86 10.36
C PRO A 70 29.11 9.17 9.04
N ASP A 71 28.57 7.96 9.11
CA ASP A 71 28.03 7.26 7.93
C ASP A 71 26.69 7.86 7.49
N VAL A 72 25.89 8.34 8.45
CA VAL A 72 24.59 8.97 8.24
C VAL A 72 24.46 10.21 9.10
N THR A 73 23.95 11.31 8.54
CA THR A 73 23.67 12.54 9.31
C THR A 73 22.24 13.02 9.05
N MET A 74 21.43 13.07 10.10
CA MET A 74 20.14 13.77 10.14
C MET A 74 20.37 15.20 10.66
N ILE A 75 20.05 16.19 9.83
CA ILE A 75 20.28 17.60 10.11
C ILE A 75 18.94 18.30 10.30
N PHE A 76 18.77 19.00 11.41
CA PHE A 76 17.66 19.92 11.62
C PHE A 76 18.13 21.35 11.46
N ARG A 77 17.33 22.20 10.83
CA ARG A 77 17.65 23.63 10.64
C ARG A 77 17.92 24.34 11.96
N THR A 78 17.09 24.05 12.98
CA THR A 78 17.16 24.67 14.30
C THR A 78 16.70 23.70 15.40
N ALA A 79 17.05 24.00 16.67
CA ALA A 79 16.71 23.17 17.81
C ALA A 79 15.20 23.11 18.12
N ASP A 80 14.46 24.20 17.90
CA ASP A 80 13.01 24.24 18.07
C ASP A 80 12.30 23.30 17.08
N ILE A 81 12.74 23.28 15.82
CA ILE A 81 12.21 22.37 14.79
C ILE A 81 12.51 20.92 15.18
N ALA A 82 13.74 20.62 15.60
CA ALA A 82 14.14 19.29 16.04
C ALA A 82 13.26 18.79 17.20
N VAL A 83 13.10 19.61 18.26
CA VAL A 83 12.27 19.27 19.41
C VAL A 83 10.81 19.07 19.00
N LYS A 84 10.25 19.96 18.19
CA LYS A 84 8.86 19.88 17.72
C LYS A 84 8.58 18.56 16.99
N LEU A 85 9.50 18.15 16.11
CA LEU A 85 9.32 16.95 15.30
C LEU A 85 9.60 15.66 16.07
N LEU A 86 10.60 15.65 16.96
CA LEU A 86 10.92 14.48 17.77
C LEU A 86 9.89 14.24 18.88
N ARG A 87 9.19 15.27 19.37
CA ARG A 87 8.12 15.13 20.38
C ARG A 87 6.83 14.55 19.85
N ALA A 88 6.56 14.74 18.56
CA ALA A 88 5.31 14.32 17.92
C ALA A 88 5.57 13.21 16.88
N PRO A 89 5.96 12.00 17.31
CA PRO A 89 6.30 10.91 16.40
C PRO A 89 5.15 10.41 15.52
N GLY A 90 3.91 10.83 15.77
CA GLY A 90 2.73 10.57 14.92
C GLY A 90 2.40 11.68 13.92
N ALA A 91 3.06 12.85 13.99
CA ALA A 91 2.77 14.00 13.13
C ALA A 91 3.45 13.87 11.76
N HIS A 92 2.98 12.94 10.93
CA HIS A 92 3.55 12.66 9.60
C HIS A 92 3.49 13.88 8.67
N LEU A 93 2.36 14.60 8.64
CA LEU A 93 2.21 15.81 7.82
C LEU A 93 3.24 16.89 8.18
N SER A 94 3.48 17.12 9.47
CA SER A 94 4.48 18.09 9.95
C SER A 94 5.89 17.71 9.52
N ARG A 95 6.25 16.42 9.56
CA ARG A 95 7.55 15.92 9.08
C ARG A 95 7.71 16.08 7.57
N ILE A 96 6.68 15.73 6.79
CA ILE A 96 6.68 15.90 5.34
C ILE A 96 6.82 17.38 4.97
N SER A 97 6.07 18.26 5.64
CA SER A 97 6.17 19.71 5.44
C SER A 97 7.57 20.23 5.76
N ALA A 98 8.16 19.79 6.87
CA ALA A 98 9.52 20.17 7.25
C ALA A 98 10.57 19.71 6.22
N MET A 99 10.46 18.49 5.69
CA MET A 99 11.35 18.01 4.62
C MET A 99 11.18 18.84 3.34
N LYS A 100 9.93 19.10 2.92
CA LYS A 100 9.64 19.92 1.72
C LYS A 100 10.17 21.35 1.83
N ASN A 101 10.20 21.90 3.06
CA ASN A 101 10.70 23.24 3.35
C ASN A 101 12.20 23.26 3.71
N PHE A 102 12.93 22.17 3.44
CA PHE A 102 14.37 22.05 3.71
C PHE A 102 14.74 22.33 5.18
N GLN A 103 13.83 22.01 6.11
CA GLN A 103 14.03 22.16 7.55
C GLN A 103 14.65 20.92 8.19
N ILE A 104 14.62 19.79 7.48
CA ILE A 104 15.32 18.56 7.81
C ILE A 104 16.05 18.09 6.55
N ALA A 105 17.31 17.66 6.71
CA ALA A 105 18.06 16.94 5.69
C ALA A 105 18.56 15.61 6.24
N LEU A 106 18.79 14.65 5.34
CA LEU A 106 19.38 13.36 5.66
C LEU A 106 20.49 13.10 4.64
N GLU A 107 21.72 12.96 5.14
CA GLU A 107 22.93 12.80 4.35
C GLU A 107 23.55 11.42 4.64
N GLY A 108 24.12 10.79 3.62
CA GLY A 108 24.74 9.46 3.68
C GLY A 108 24.23 8.54 2.55
N PRO A 109 24.74 7.31 2.47
CA PRO A 109 24.22 6.32 1.52
C PRO A 109 22.72 6.04 1.73
N ASP A 110 21.97 5.89 0.64
CA ASP A 110 20.51 5.69 0.68
C ASP A 110 20.10 4.49 1.54
N ASP A 111 20.82 3.37 1.46
CA ASP A 111 20.53 2.17 2.25
C ASP A 111 20.70 2.42 3.76
N LEU A 112 21.74 3.16 4.16
CA LEU A 112 22.01 3.46 5.56
C LEU A 112 21.06 4.53 6.12
N THR A 113 20.76 5.55 5.32
CA THR A 113 19.85 6.64 5.69
C THR A 113 18.41 6.14 5.87
N LEU A 114 17.94 5.28 4.95
CA LEU A 114 16.67 4.57 5.08
C LEU A 114 16.69 3.63 6.28
N TRP A 115 17.73 2.81 6.42
CA TRP A 115 17.86 1.89 7.55
C TRP A 115 17.74 2.62 8.89
N PHE A 116 18.47 3.73 9.05
CA PHE A 116 18.48 4.52 10.28
C PHE A 116 17.10 5.13 10.56
N SER A 117 16.47 5.73 9.54
CA SER A 117 15.13 6.33 9.67
C SER A 117 14.07 5.29 10.06
N GLU A 118 14.10 4.12 9.44
CA GLU A 118 13.23 2.99 9.78
C GLU A 118 13.51 2.44 11.18
N THR A 119 14.77 2.35 11.60
CA THR A 119 15.13 1.95 12.97
C THR A 119 14.55 2.93 13.99
N LEU A 120 14.63 4.24 13.74
CA LEU A 120 14.00 5.24 14.61
C LEU A 120 12.47 5.10 14.63
N ASN A 121 11.82 4.82 13.50
CA ASN A 121 10.38 4.58 13.45
C ASN A 121 10.00 3.27 14.17
N GLN A 122 10.79 2.21 14.01
CA GLN A 122 10.57 0.92 14.65
C GLN A 122 10.74 1.04 16.17
N MET A 123 11.69 1.85 16.65
CA MET A 123 11.85 2.16 18.06
C MET A 123 10.55 2.65 18.71
N LEU A 124 9.76 3.42 17.95
CA LEU A 124 8.51 4.04 18.41
C LEU A 124 7.28 3.14 18.20
N SER A 125 7.36 2.14 17.33
CA SER A 125 6.20 1.37 16.86
C SER A 125 6.29 -0.14 17.08
N VAL A 126 7.44 -0.70 17.48
CA VAL A 126 7.61 -2.15 17.65
C VAL A 126 6.70 -2.74 18.74
N GLY A 127 6.33 -1.92 19.73
CA GLY A 127 5.38 -2.30 20.77
C GLY A 127 3.91 -2.16 20.35
N THR A 128 3.63 -1.53 19.21
CA THR A 128 2.27 -1.28 18.74
C THR A 128 1.61 -2.60 18.39
N ARG A 129 0.53 -2.92 19.10
CA ARG A 129 -0.29 -4.09 18.82
C ARG A 129 -1.39 -3.71 17.84
N TYR A 130 -1.34 -4.28 16.64
CA TYR A 130 -2.41 -4.17 15.65
C TYR A 130 -3.33 -5.40 15.70
N GLY A 131 -4.63 -5.21 15.48
CA GLY A 131 -5.67 -6.24 15.51
C GLY A 131 -6.28 -6.51 16.88
N THR A 132 -7.49 -7.07 16.87
CA THR A 132 -8.30 -7.41 18.06
C THR A 132 -8.00 -8.82 18.52
N THR A 133 -7.57 -8.99 19.78
CA THR A 133 -7.41 -10.32 20.38
C THR A 133 -8.78 -10.91 20.71
N LEU A 134 -9.03 -12.13 20.24
CA LEU A 134 -10.23 -12.91 20.52
C LEU A 134 -9.90 -14.09 21.44
N LYS A 135 -10.91 -14.89 21.78
CA LYS A 135 -10.75 -16.11 22.59
C LYS A 135 -9.74 -17.08 21.95
N GLU A 136 -9.14 -17.93 22.79
CA GLU A 136 -8.22 -19.01 22.37
C GLU A 136 -7.00 -18.58 21.55
N GLY A 137 -6.50 -17.35 21.75
CA GLY A 137 -5.30 -16.85 21.08
C GLY A 137 -5.50 -16.58 19.58
N VAL A 138 -6.74 -16.44 19.12
CA VAL A 138 -7.05 -15.94 17.77
C VAL A 138 -6.91 -14.42 17.77
N LYS A 139 -6.32 -13.87 16.72
CA LYS A 139 -6.30 -12.42 16.48
C LYS A 139 -7.07 -12.09 15.21
N ARG A 140 -7.96 -11.10 15.28
CA ARG A 140 -8.71 -10.56 14.14
C ARG A 140 -8.04 -9.29 13.65
N TYR A 141 -7.71 -9.26 12.37
CA TYR A 141 -7.15 -8.10 11.66
C TYR A 141 -8.16 -7.61 10.64
N THR A 142 -7.92 -6.42 10.08
CA THR A 142 -8.63 -5.92 8.91
C THR A 142 -7.73 -5.99 7.69
N SER A 143 -8.33 -6.27 6.53
CA SER A 143 -7.66 -6.18 5.24
C SER A 143 -8.69 -5.82 4.18
N ASN A 144 -8.26 -5.65 2.94
CA ASN A 144 -9.17 -5.40 1.83
C ASN A 144 -8.72 -6.19 0.60
N THR A 145 -9.67 -6.47 -0.30
CA THR A 145 -9.48 -7.22 -1.53
C THR A 145 -10.22 -6.51 -2.66
N ASN A 146 -10.02 -6.96 -3.90
CA ASN A 146 -10.84 -6.51 -5.02
C ASN A 146 -12.30 -7.00 -4.91
N GLY A 147 -12.59 -7.94 -4.02
CA GLY A 147 -13.94 -8.41 -3.73
C GLY A 147 -14.55 -7.79 -2.48
N GLY A 148 -13.96 -6.73 -1.92
CA GLY A 148 -14.48 -6.05 -0.73
C GLY A 148 -13.64 -6.24 0.55
N PRO A 149 -13.95 -5.45 1.60
CA PRO A 149 -13.19 -5.41 2.84
C PRO A 149 -13.48 -6.62 3.73
N VAL A 150 -12.47 -7.03 4.50
CA VAL A 150 -12.53 -8.30 5.23
C VAL A 150 -11.96 -8.23 6.63
N PHE A 151 -12.55 -9.01 7.53
CA PHE A 151 -11.87 -9.47 8.73
C PHE A 151 -11.03 -10.71 8.41
N VAL A 152 -9.78 -10.71 8.89
CA VAL A 152 -8.83 -11.82 8.75
C VAL A 152 -8.53 -12.38 10.13
N TYR A 153 -8.86 -13.64 10.36
CA TYR A 153 -8.65 -14.31 11.64
C TYR A 153 -7.38 -15.15 11.56
N VAL A 154 -6.45 -14.93 12.48
CA VAL A 154 -5.13 -15.56 12.48
C VAL A 154 -4.88 -16.24 13.83
N LYS A 155 -4.35 -17.47 13.80
CA LYS A 155 -3.92 -18.20 14.99
C LYS A 155 -2.55 -18.80 14.70
N LYS A 156 -1.59 -18.62 15.62
CA LYS A 156 -0.21 -19.11 15.48
C LYS A 156 0.43 -18.73 14.12
N GLY A 157 0.21 -17.50 13.67
CA GLY A 157 0.78 -16.98 12.41
C GLY A 157 0.13 -17.50 11.12
N LYS A 158 -0.95 -18.30 11.20
CA LYS A 158 -1.67 -18.81 10.02
C LYS A 158 -3.07 -18.21 9.92
N ILE A 159 -3.49 -17.87 8.70
CA ILE A 159 -4.86 -17.43 8.41
C ILE A 159 -5.81 -18.63 8.62
N LEU A 160 -6.75 -18.48 9.56
CA LEU A 160 -7.81 -19.44 9.81
C LEU A 160 -8.96 -19.26 8.81
N ARG A 161 -9.49 -18.04 8.74
CA ARG A 161 -10.63 -17.68 7.87
C ARG A 161 -10.63 -16.19 7.54
N ILE A 162 -11.39 -15.87 6.50
CA ILE A 162 -11.68 -14.52 6.02
C ILE A 162 -13.20 -14.38 6.02
N THR A 163 -13.72 -13.27 6.53
CA THR A 163 -15.16 -12.98 6.55
C THR A 163 -15.41 -11.53 6.15
N PRO A 164 -16.65 -11.18 5.74
CA PRO A 164 -17.03 -9.78 5.67
C PRO A 164 -16.88 -9.08 7.02
N ILE A 165 -16.83 -7.76 6.98
CA ILE A 165 -16.82 -6.90 8.16
C ILE A 165 -18.27 -6.64 8.60
N GLU A 166 -18.54 -6.92 9.87
CA GLU A 166 -19.74 -6.51 10.60
C GLU A 166 -19.39 -5.27 11.41
N PHE A 167 -20.22 -4.23 11.32
CA PHE A 167 -20.05 -2.99 12.07
C PHE A 167 -20.67 -3.11 13.45
N ASP A 168 -20.02 -2.54 14.46
CA ASP A 168 -20.51 -2.52 15.84
C ASP A 168 -21.06 -1.13 16.22
N GLU A 169 -21.54 -0.96 17.44
CA GLU A 169 -22.15 0.30 17.90
C GLU A 169 -21.17 1.49 17.95
N THR A 170 -19.86 1.25 17.84
CA THR A 170 -18.85 2.32 17.76
C THR A 170 -18.70 2.90 16.36
N ASP A 171 -19.19 2.19 15.34
CA ASP A 171 -19.23 2.66 13.97
C ASP A 171 -20.44 3.57 13.73
N ALA A 172 -20.29 4.57 12.83
CA ALA A 172 -21.36 5.50 12.50
C ALA A 172 -22.65 4.81 12.02
N THR A 173 -23.80 5.45 12.24
CA THR A 173 -25.10 4.94 11.76
C THR A 173 -25.18 4.99 10.22
N PRO A 174 -25.79 3.99 9.56
CA PRO A 174 -25.98 4.04 8.12
C PRO A 174 -26.94 5.18 7.74
N TRP A 175 -26.78 5.68 6.52
CA TRP A 175 -27.76 6.60 5.91
C TRP A 175 -29.13 5.92 5.77
N THR A 176 -30.19 6.71 5.68
CA THR A 176 -31.57 6.23 5.48
C THR A 176 -32.26 7.09 4.44
N ILE A 177 -32.97 6.46 3.50
CA ILE A 177 -33.78 7.14 2.48
C ILE A 177 -35.26 6.92 2.78
N GLU A 178 -36.05 7.99 2.75
CA GLU A 178 -37.51 7.93 2.83
C GLU A 178 -38.09 8.14 1.44
N ALA A 179 -38.89 7.17 0.98
CA ALA A 179 -39.51 7.19 -0.33
C ALA A 179 -40.82 6.38 -0.30
N ARG A 180 -41.87 6.93 -0.92
CA ARG A 180 -43.18 6.25 -1.07
C ARG A 180 -43.75 5.72 0.26
N GLY A 181 -43.58 6.49 1.34
CA GLY A 181 -44.04 6.12 2.68
C GLY A 181 -43.24 5.00 3.36
N LYS A 182 -42.12 4.56 2.79
CA LYS A 182 -41.22 3.54 3.36
C LYS A 182 -39.86 4.15 3.70
N ARG A 183 -39.13 3.50 4.62
CA ARG A 183 -37.77 3.85 5.03
C ARG A 183 -36.81 2.74 4.60
N PHE A 184 -35.75 3.10 3.89
CA PHE A 184 -34.76 2.19 3.34
C PHE A 184 -33.39 2.49 3.93
N THR A 185 -32.83 1.51 4.64
CA THR A 185 -31.55 1.63 5.35
C THR A 185 -30.71 0.38 5.03
N PRO A 186 -29.44 0.53 4.60
CA PRO A 186 -28.60 -0.63 4.32
C PRO A 186 -28.22 -1.38 5.61
N PRO A 187 -27.88 -2.68 5.52
CA PRO A 187 -27.38 -3.45 6.66
C PRO A 187 -26.11 -2.85 7.28
N ARG A 188 -25.91 -3.04 8.59
CA ARG A 188 -24.67 -2.67 9.31
C ARG A 188 -23.55 -3.70 9.07
N LYS A 189 -23.30 -4.03 7.81
CA LYS A 189 -22.35 -5.06 7.40
C LYS A 189 -21.91 -4.80 5.96
N THR A 190 -20.64 -5.09 5.69
CA THR A 190 -20.09 -5.13 4.33
C THR A 190 -20.37 -6.48 3.66
N THR A 191 -20.43 -6.49 2.34
CA THR A 191 -20.48 -7.73 1.55
C THR A 191 -19.11 -8.06 0.96
N ILE A 192 -19.00 -9.28 0.42
CA ILE A 192 -17.76 -9.78 -0.17
C ILE A 192 -18.07 -10.63 -1.41
N SER A 193 -17.27 -10.48 -2.47
CA SER A 193 -17.38 -11.32 -3.66
C SER A 193 -16.89 -12.75 -3.41
N PRO A 194 -17.38 -13.76 -4.15
CA PRO A 194 -16.98 -15.16 -3.97
C PRO A 194 -15.46 -15.40 -4.03
N HIS A 195 -14.75 -14.75 -4.96
CA HIS A 195 -13.30 -14.91 -5.11
C HIS A 195 -12.51 -14.42 -3.88
N ALA A 196 -13.04 -13.45 -3.14
CA ALA A 196 -12.40 -12.92 -1.94
C ALA A 196 -12.67 -13.80 -0.70
N LEU A 197 -13.79 -14.53 -0.64
CA LEU A 197 -13.99 -15.60 0.36
C LEU A 197 -12.94 -16.71 0.20
N GLY A 198 -12.59 -17.01 -1.05
CA GLY A 198 -11.57 -17.99 -1.42
C GLY A 198 -10.13 -17.52 -1.21
N TRP A 199 -9.87 -16.25 -0.84
CA TRP A 199 -8.52 -15.66 -0.93
C TRP A 199 -7.44 -16.41 -0.14
N LYS A 200 -7.81 -17.12 0.93
CA LYS A 200 -6.89 -17.97 1.70
C LYS A 200 -6.24 -19.07 0.82
N SER A 201 -6.97 -19.65 -0.13
CA SER A 201 -6.43 -20.68 -1.03
C SER A 201 -5.39 -20.10 -2.00
N MET A 202 -5.53 -18.85 -2.42
CA MET A 202 -4.54 -18.15 -3.24
C MET A 202 -3.27 -17.81 -2.44
N VAL A 203 -3.42 -17.40 -1.17
CA VAL A 203 -2.27 -17.08 -0.30
C VAL A 203 -1.42 -18.32 -0.04
N TYR A 204 -2.04 -19.46 0.20
CA TYR A 204 -1.36 -20.74 0.49
C TYR A 204 -1.39 -21.73 -0.68
N SER A 205 -1.53 -21.22 -1.91
CA SER A 205 -1.54 -22.07 -3.10
C SER A 205 -0.20 -22.84 -3.22
N PRO A 206 -0.22 -24.13 -3.61
CA PRO A 206 1.00 -24.86 -3.94
C PRO A 206 1.76 -24.21 -5.11
N ASP A 207 1.07 -23.46 -5.99
CA ASP A 207 1.65 -22.79 -7.15
C ASP A 207 2.24 -21.41 -6.82
N ARG A 208 2.26 -21.02 -5.54
CA ARG A 208 2.77 -19.72 -5.12
C ARG A 208 4.28 -19.65 -5.36
N LEU A 209 4.74 -18.62 -6.09
CA LEU A 209 6.16 -18.29 -6.18
C LEU A 209 6.70 -17.87 -4.81
N LEU A 210 7.55 -18.72 -4.22
CA LEU A 210 8.13 -18.52 -2.87
C LEU A 210 9.50 -17.85 -2.90
N TYR A 211 10.24 -18.00 -4.00
CA TYR A 211 11.63 -17.56 -4.14
C TYR A 211 11.86 -16.93 -5.50
N PRO A 212 12.89 -16.07 -5.65
CA PRO A 212 13.40 -15.71 -6.96
C PRO A 212 13.82 -16.95 -7.75
N MET A 213 13.49 -16.94 -9.04
CA MET A 213 13.77 -18.04 -9.96
C MET A 213 14.48 -17.49 -11.20
N LYS A 214 15.46 -18.23 -11.72
CA LYS A 214 16.18 -17.92 -12.96
C LYS A 214 16.04 -19.09 -13.92
N ARG A 215 15.91 -18.80 -15.22
CA ARG A 215 15.86 -19.85 -16.24
C ARG A 215 17.24 -20.51 -16.33
N VAL A 216 17.29 -21.84 -16.33
CA VAL A 216 18.53 -22.62 -16.21
C VAL A 216 19.54 -22.37 -17.34
N ASP A 217 19.06 -21.95 -18.51
CA ASP A 217 19.87 -21.70 -19.71
C ASP A 217 20.08 -20.21 -20.01
N PHE A 218 19.76 -19.33 -19.05
CA PHE A 218 19.96 -17.89 -19.21
C PHE A 218 21.31 -17.45 -18.61
N ASP A 219 22.23 -17.06 -19.48
CA ASP A 219 23.46 -16.37 -19.10
C ASP A 219 23.42 -14.89 -19.56
N PRO A 220 23.37 -13.91 -18.64
CA PRO A 220 23.41 -12.48 -19.00
C PRO A 220 24.68 -12.04 -19.75
N ALA A 221 25.81 -12.69 -19.48
CA ALA A 221 27.13 -12.37 -20.05
C ALA A 221 27.51 -13.26 -21.25
N GLY A 222 26.75 -14.32 -21.48
CA GLY A 222 26.98 -15.28 -22.56
C GLY A 222 25.72 -15.49 -23.39
N ASP A 223 25.37 -16.76 -23.62
CA ASP A 223 24.17 -17.11 -24.39
C ASP A 223 22.90 -16.91 -23.56
N ARG A 224 22.05 -16.01 -24.04
CA ARG A 224 20.78 -15.67 -23.39
C ARG A 224 19.66 -16.65 -23.74
N ASN A 225 19.84 -17.47 -24.76
CA ASN A 225 18.90 -18.52 -25.20
C ASN A 225 17.44 -18.02 -25.32
N CYS A 226 17.23 -16.86 -25.95
CA CYS A 226 15.91 -16.22 -26.02
C CYS A 226 14.82 -17.11 -26.63
N HIS A 227 15.18 -18.00 -27.56
CA HIS A 227 14.28 -18.94 -28.23
C HIS A 227 13.79 -20.08 -27.32
N ARG A 228 14.38 -20.26 -26.13
CA ARG A 228 14.01 -21.30 -25.16
C ARG A 228 13.03 -20.81 -24.08
N ARG A 229 12.62 -19.52 -24.13
CA ARG A 229 11.62 -18.96 -23.20
C ARG A 229 10.29 -19.70 -23.36
N GLY A 230 9.72 -20.14 -22.24
CA GLY A 230 8.50 -20.96 -22.21
C GLY A 230 8.74 -22.48 -22.36
N LEU A 231 9.99 -22.91 -22.58
CA LEU A 231 10.37 -24.32 -22.73
C LEU A 231 11.30 -24.81 -21.63
N SER A 232 12.37 -24.06 -21.34
CA SER A 232 13.37 -24.45 -20.33
C SER A 232 12.85 -24.26 -18.91
N GLY A 233 13.36 -25.09 -17.99
CA GLY A 233 13.06 -25.03 -16.56
C GLY A 233 13.70 -23.84 -15.84
N TYR A 234 13.45 -23.78 -14.53
CA TYR A 234 13.96 -22.74 -13.66
C TYR A 234 14.69 -23.32 -12.45
N GLU A 235 15.74 -22.63 -12.04
CA GLU A 235 16.46 -22.87 -10.80
C GLU A 235 16.14 -21.76 -9.79
N ARG A 236 16.21 -22.11 -8.51
CA ARG A 236 16.08 -21.12 -7.42
C ARG A 236 17.38 -20.35 -7.31
N ILE A 237 17.28 -19.03 -7.17
CA ILE A 237 18.41 -18.15 -6.88
C ILE A 237 18.13 -17.29 -5.64
N SER A 238 19.17 -16.61 -5.14
CA SER A 238 19.01 -15.67 -4.03
C SER A 238 18.37 -14.36 -4.49
N TRP A 239 17.87 -13.56 -3.54
CA TRP A 239 17.41 -12.20 -3.85
C TRP A 239 18.56 -11.30 -4.32
N ASP A 240 19.75 -11.41 -3.71
CA ASP A 240 20.91 -10.61 -4.09
C ASP A 240 21.32 -10.89 -5.54
N GLU A 241 21.41 -12.17 -5.93
CA GLU A 241 21.71 -12.57 -7.30
C GLU A 241 20.65 -12.06 -8.29
N ALA A 242 19.36 -12.23 -7.96
CA ALA A 242 18.28 -11.76 -8.82
C ALA A 242 18.32 -10.25 -9.03
N LEU A 243 18.56 -9.49 -7.95
CA LEU A 243 18.65 -8.04 -7.99
C LEU A 243 19.90 -7.56 -8.73
N ASP A 244 21.05 -8.23 -8.56
CA ASP A 244 22.29 -7.90 -9.27
C ASP A 244 22.14 -8.12 -10.78
N VAL A 245 21.55 -9.24 -11.20
CA VAL A 245 21.28 -9.52 -12.62
C VAL A 245 20.35 -8.46 -13.22
N VAL A 246 19.23 -8.17 -12.56
CA VAL A 246 18.24 -7.19 -13.07
C VAL A 246 18.80 -5.77 -13.05
N ALA A 247 19.44 -5.34 -11.96
CA ALA A 247 20.03 -4.01 -11.86
C ALA A 247 21.21 -3.82 -12.83
N GLY A 248 22.02 -4.87 -13.03
CA GLY A 248 23.09 -4.90 -14.02
C GLY A 248 22.56 -4.66 -15.43
N GLU A 249 21.50 -5.37 -15.83
CA GLU A 249 20.86 -5.18 -17.13
C GLU A 249 20.19 -3.80 -17.27
N ILE A 250 19.52 -3.29 -16.24
CA ILE A 250 18.95 -1.93 -16.24
C ILE A 250 20.07 -0.90 -16.49
N ARG A 251 21.19 -1.00 -15.77
CA ARG A 251 22.33 -0.07 -15.95
C ARG A 251 22.94 -0.20 -17.35
N ARG A 252 23.13 -1.43 -17.84
CA ARG A 252 23.68 -1.71 -19.17
C ARG A 252 22.79 -1.09 -20.26
N VAL A 253 21.50 -1.42 -20.27
CA VAL A 253 20.53 -0.92 -21.26
C VAL A 253 20.42 0.60 -21.21
N LYS A 254 20.35 1.20 -20.01
CA LYS A 254 20.33 2.66 -19.88
C LYS A 254 21.56 3.31 -20.50
N ARG A 255 22.75 2.74 -20.27
CA ARG A 255 24.02 3.27 -20.78
C ARG A 255 24.14 3.11 -22.30
N GLU A 256 23.72 1.96 -22.84
CA GLU A 256 23.95 1.60 -24.25
C GLU A 256 22.83 2.05 -25.20
N HIS A 257 21.58 2.14 -24.72
CA HIS A 257 20.40 2.39 -25.55
C HIS A 257 19.50 3.49 -25.01
N GLY A 258 19.80 4.03 -23.83
CA GLY A 258 18.94 4.98 -23.13
C GLY A 258 17.79 4.30 -22.38
N PRO A 259 17.13 5.02 -21.45
CA PRO A 259 16.06 4.47 -20.61
C PRO A 259 14.82 4.04 -21.40
N GLY A 260 14.57 4.62 -22.58
CA GLY A 260 13.44 4.23 -23.45
C GLY A 260 13.51 2.79 -23.96
N ALA A 261 14.67 2.15 -23.94
CA ALA A 261 14.81 0.74 -24.31
C ALA A 261 14.33 -0.24 -23.21
N ILE A 262 13.97 0.26 -22.03
CA ILE A 262 13.41 -0.55 -20.94
C ILE A 262 11.88 -0.48 -21.01
N MET A 263 11.25 -1.58 -21.43
CA MET A 263 9.79 -1.68 -21.47
C MET A 263 9.23 -2.24 -20.17
N ASN A 264 8.13 -1.67 -19.68
CA ASN A 264 7.35 -2.28 -18.59
C ASN A 264 5.84 -2.06 -18.76
N GLY A 265 5.06 -3.13 -18.55
CA GLY A 265 3.59 -3.11 -18.53
C GLY A 265 3.03 -3.71 -17.25
N SER A 266 1.72 -3.62 -17.07
CA SER A 266 0.95 -4.27 -16.00
C SER A 266 -0.37 -4.79 -16.56
N GLY A 267 -1.12 -5.56 -15.76
CA GLY A 267 -2.55 -5.79 -16.03
C GLY A 267 -3.40 -4.61 -15.54
N SER A 268 -4.63 -4.47 -16.04
CA SER A 268 -5.57 -3.39 -15.68
C SER A 268 -5.92 -3.40 -14.18
N HIS A 269 -5.99 -4.59 -13.58
CA HIS A 269 -6.24 -4.79 -12.16
C HIS A 269 -4.99 -5.26 -11.41
N HIS A 270 -4.96 -5.01 -10.11
CA HIS A 270 -3.87 -5.41 -9.21
C HIS A 270 -4.43 -5.78 -7.84
N THR A 271 -3.62 -6.43 -7.00
CA THR A 271 -3.97 -6.66 -5.59
C THR A 271 -4.30 -5.32 -4.91
N TRP A 272 -5.39 -5.31 -4.14
CA TRP A 272 -5.86 -4.12 -3.44
C TRP A 272 -4.81 -3.52 -2.51
N GLY A 273 -4.69 -2.19 -2.52
CA GLY A 273 -3.86 -1.43 -1.57
C GLY A 273 -3.20 -0.23 -2.23
N HIS A 274 -3.62 0.98 -1.88
CA HIS A 274 -3.22 2.22 -2.55
C HIS A 274 -1.70 2.42 -2.69
N LEU A 275 -0.93 2.10 -1.65
CA LEU A 275 0.53 2.28 -1.69
C LEU A 275 1.20 1.29 -2.64
N GLY A 276 0.82 0.01 -2.56
CA GLY A 276 1.37 -1.07 -3.38
C GLY A 276 0.71 -1.20 -4.75
N TYR A 277 -0.34 -0.43 -5.04
CA TYR A 277 -1.05 -0.49 -6.31
C TYR A 277 -0.13 -0.10 -7.46
N TRP A 278 -0.41 -0.61 -8.65
CA TRP A 278 0.45 -0.40 -9.83
C TRP A 278 0.56 1.08 -10.23
N LEU A 279 -0.46 1.90 -9.94
CA LEU A 279 -0.45 3.35 -10.15
C LEU A 279 0.44 4.13 -9.15
N SER A 280 0.94 3.47 -8.10
CA SER A 280 1.74 4.08 -7.03
C SER A 280 3.18 3.55 -7.03
N ALA A 281 3.45 2.43 -6.37
CA ALA A 281 4.81 1.93 -6.15
C ALA A 281 5.55 1.61 -7.47
N ARG A 282 4.86 0.97 -8.42
CA ARG A 282 5.43 0.64 -9.73
C ARG A 282 5.80 1.90 -10.51
N ILE A 283 4.87 2.83 -10.70
CA ILE A 283 5.15 4.08 -11.43
C ILE A 283 6.26 4.88 -10.74
N ARG A 284 6.26 4.96 -9.41
CA ARG A 284 7.32 5.61 -8.65
C ARG A 284 8.70 5.00 -8.97
N PHE A 285 8.82 3.68 -8.97
CA PHE A 285 10.08 3.00 -9.28
C PHE A 285 10.51 3.20 -10.73
N PHE A 286 9.62 2.99 -11.70
CA PHE A 286 9.98 3.10 -13.11
C PHE A 286 10.29 4.55 -13.55
N ASN A 287 9.66 5.54 -12.92
CA ASN A 287 10.00 6.95 -13.16
C ASN A 287 11.40 7.33 -12.67
N THR A 288 11.96 6.68 -11.65
CA THR A 288 13.34 6.99 -11.18
C THR A 288 14.41 6.39 -12.08
N ILE A 289 14.13 5.27 -12.74
CA ILE A 289 15.07 4.64 -13.67
C ILE A 289 14.90 5.11 -15.12
N GLY A 290 13.70 5.56 -15.50
CA GLY A 290 13.30 5.85 -16.88
C GLY A 290 12.94 4.56 -17.64
N PHE A 291 11.86 4.61 -18.43
CA PHE A 291 11.29 3.45 -19.12
C PHE A 291 10.30 3.87 -20.23
N THR A 292 9.97 2.93 -21.11
CA THR A 292 8.83 3.01 -22.03
C THR A 292 7.62 2.29 -21.42
N PRO A 293 6.53 3.02 -21.09
CA PRO A 293 5.32 2.41 -20.58
C PRO A 293 4.53 1.72 -21.69
N VAL A 294 4.01 0.52 -21.41
CA VAL A 294 2.91 -0.05 -22.18
C VAL A 294 1.61 0.52 -21.63
N VAL A 295 1.04 1.50 -22.33
CA VAL A 295 -0.23 2.15 -21.95
C VAL A 295 -1.38 1.21 -22.27
N HIS A 296 -2.30 1.04 -21.33
CA HIS A 296 -3.48 0.21 -21.56
C HIS A 296 -4.47 0.94 -22.45
N ASN A 297 -5.12 0.20 -23.35
CA ASN A 297 -6.37 0.65 -23.95
C ASN A 297 -7.47 0.77 -22.88
N PRO A 298 -8.52 1.58 -23.11
CA PRO A 298 -9.63 1.75 -22.17
C PRO A 298 -10.57 0.54 -22.21
N ASP A 299 -10.06 -0.65 -21.89
CA ASP A 299 -10.72 -1.96 -21.99
C ASP A 299 -12.14 -2.00 -21.43
N SER A 300 -12.37 -1.33 -20.31
CA SER A 300 -13.66 -1.32 -19.61
C SER A 300 -14.63 -0.28 -20.18
N TRP A 301 -14.16 0.60 -21.06
CA TRP A 301 -14.91 1.76 -21.57
C TRP A 301 -14.90 1.88 -23.09
N GLU A 302 -14.39 0.91 -23.85
CA GLU A 302 -14.09 1.05 -25.30
C GLU A 302 -15.15 1.83 -26.09
N GLY A 303 -16.40 1.34 -26.16
CA GLY A 303 -17.47 2.02 -26.90
C GLY A 303 -17.85 3.39 -26.34
N TRP A 304 -17.71 3.59 -25.03
CA TRP A 304 -17.93 4.89 -24.39
C TRP A 304 -16.81 5.86 -24.73
N TYR A 305 -15.57 5.40 -24.67
CA TYR A 305 -14.37 6.21 -24.87
C TYR A 305 -14.22 6.61 -26.34
N TRP A 306 -14.32 5.67 -27.27
CA TRP A 306 -14.12 5.90 -28.71
C TRP A 306 -15.40 6.35 -29.43
N GLY A 307 -16.55 6.29 -28.77
CA GLY A 307 -17.85 6.62 -29.35
C GLY A 307 -18.58 7.69 -28.56
N ALA A 308 -19.20 7.30 -27.44
CA ALA A 308 -20.09 8.18 -26.66
C ALA A 308 -19.41 9.50 -26.23
N MET A 309 -18.11 9.47 -25.96
CA MET A 309 -17.35 10.66 -25.58
C MET A 309 -17.44 11.77 -26.63
N HIS A 310 -17.46 11.43 -27.92
CA HIS A 310 -17.61 12.39 -29.01
C HIS A 310 -19.04 12.94 -29.15
N HIS A 311 -20.02 12.26 -28.54
CA HIS A 311 -21.41 12.68 -28.54
C HIS A 311 -21.74 13.64 -27.39
N TRP A 312 -21.27 13.34 -26.17
CA TRP A 312 -21.68 14.06 -24.95
C TRP A 312 -20.54 14.47 -24.01
N GLY A 313 -19.28 14.30 -24.40
CA GLY A 313 -18.12 14.62 -23.57
C GLY A 313 -17.85 13.56 -22.50
N GLN A 314 -17.76 13.96 -21.23
CA GLN A 314 -17.37 13.07 -20.12
C GLN A 314 -15.97 12.43 -20.30
N SER A 315 -15.03 13.15 -20.91
CA SER A 315 -13.66 12.65 -21.13
C SER A 315 -12.93 12.27 -19.84
N MET A 316 -13.18 12.99 -18.74
CA MET A 316 -12.65 12.66 -17.40
C MET A 316 -13.16 11.32 -16.85
N ARG A 317 -14.26 10.77 -17.39
CA ARG A 317 -14.86 9.48 -17.03
C ARG A 317 -14.83 8.48 -18.19
N LEU A 318 -13.94 8.71 -19.17
CA LEU A 318 -13.78 7.83 -20.34
C LEU A 318 -15.09 7.66 -21.13
N GLY A 319 -15.92 8.71 -21.19
CA GLY A 319 -17.21 8.71 -21.89
C GLY A 319 -18.38 8.15 -21.08
N GLY A 320 -18.15 7.67 -19.85
CA GLY A 320 -19.18 7.16 -18.96
C GLY A 320 -20.03 8.27 -18.31
N GLY A 321 -21.27 7.93 -17.93
CA GLY A 321 -22.20 8.84 -17.25
C GLY A 321 -21.87 9.06 -15.76
N GLU A 322 -22.55 10.03 -15.15
CA GLU A 322 -22.43 10.36 -13.73
C GLU A 322 -23.53 9.69 -12.89
N SER A 323 -23.18 9.20 -11.70
CA SER A 323 -24.06 8.33 -10.88
C SER A 323 -24.41 8.90 -9.50
N TYR A 324 -24.24 10.20 -9.26
CA TYR A 324 -24.53 10.79 -7.94
C TYR A 324 -26.04 10.89 -7.68
N GLY A 325 -26.46 10.59 -6.44
CA GLY A 325 -27.85 10.77 -6.00
C GLY A 325 -28.89 9.82 -6.60
N THR A 326 -28.49 8.90 -7.48
CA THR A 326 -29.44 8.11 -8.29
C THR A 326 -30.26 7.09 -7.50
N VAL A 327 -29.78 6.63 -6.33
CA VAL A 327 -30.52 5.66 -5.50
C VAL A 327 -31.78 6.28 -4.90
N GLU A 328 -31.67 7.48 -4.33
CA GLU A 328 -32.81 8.19 -3.75
C GLU A 328 -33.82 8.57 -4.82
N ASP A 329 -33.34 9.11 -5.94
CA ASP A 329 -34.17 9.46 -7.09
C ASP A 329 -34.94 8.25 -7.63
N CYS A 330 -34.26 7.11 -7.80
CA CYS A 330 -34.90 5.87 -8.24
C CYS A 330 -35.98 5.40 -7.25
N LEU A 331 -35.70 5.38 -5.94
CA LEU A 331 -36.67 4.92 -4.95
C LEU A 331 -37.93 5.81 -4.90
N ARG A 332 -37.80 7.10 -5.21
CA ARG A 332 -38.92 8.04 -5.22
C ARG A 332 -39.71 7.99 -6.53
N HIS A 333 -39.02 8.05 -7.67
CA HIS A 333 -39.64 8.42 -8.94
C HIS A 333 -39.64 7.30 -9.99
N CYS A 334 -38.78 6.29 -9.88
CA CYS A 334 -38.66 5.26 -10.91
C CYS A 334 -39.88 4.33 -10.96
N GLU A 335 -40.41 4.09 -12.16
CA GLU A 335 -41.48 3.10 -12.40
C GLU A 335 -40.94 1.84 -13.10
N MET A 336 -39.82 1.98 -13.81
CA MET A 336 -39.14 0.89 -14.49
C MET A 336 -37.63 1.11 -14.55
N VAL A 337 -36.86 0.04 -14.35
CA VAL A 337 -35.42 -0.01 -14.63
C VAL A 337 -35.17 -0.96 -15.81
N VAL A 338 -34.38 -0.51 -16.78
CA VAL A 338 -33.92 -1.33 -17.91
C VAL A 338 -32.44 -1.62 -17.74
N PHE A 339 -32.09 -2.87 -17.42
CA PHE A 339 -30.73 -3.37 -17.38
C PHE A 339 -30.31 -3.81 -18.79
N TRP A 340 -29.61 -2.93 -19.51
CA TRP A 340 -29.12 -3.23 -20.85
C TRP A 340 -27.64 -3.58 -20.81
N SER A 341 -27.28 -4.81 -21.20
CA SER A 341 -25.90 -5.32 -21.13
C SER A 341 -25.29 -5.15 -19.72
N SER A 342 -26.11 -5.40 -18.70
CA SER A 342 -25.77 -5.12 -17.30
C SER A 342 -26.11 -6.34 -16.45
N ASP A 343 -25.10 -6.89 -15.79
CA ASP A 343 -25.23 -7.94 -14.76
C ASP A 343 -24.64 -7.45 -13.41
N PRO A 344 -25.42 -6.67 -12.63
CA PRO A 344 -24.95 -6.12 -11.37
C PRO A 344 -24.61 -7.12 -10.27
N GLU A 345 -25.19 -8.34 -10.28
CA GLU A 345 -24.85 -9.38 -9.30
C GLU A 345 -23.50 -10.04 -9.61
N ALA A 346 -23.15 -10.20 -10.89
CA ALA A 346 -21.87 -10.78 -11.28
C ALA A 346 -20.72 -9.77 -11.24
N THR A 347 -20.96 -8.55 -11.73
CA THR A 347 -19.89 -7.55 -11.93
C THR A 347 -19.76 -6.58 -10.76
N SER A 348 -20.85 -6.34 -10.01
CA SER A 348 -20.91 -5.37 -8.91
C SER A 348 -20.54 -3.93 -9.29
N GLY A 349 -20.67 -3.58 -10.58
CA GLY A 349 -20.02 -2.40 -11.15
C GLY A 349 -18.51 -2.61 -11.24
N VAL A 350 -17.80 -2.34 -10.14
CA VAL A 350 -16.40 -2.77 -9.94
C VAL A 350 -16.09 -2.75 -8.44
N TYR A 351 -15.55 -3.86 -7.92
CA TYR A 351 -15.16 -4.00 -6.51
C TYR A 351 -16.26 -3.71 -5.48
N GLY A 352 -17.53 -3.71 -5.91
CA GLY A 352 -18.70 -3.38 -5.09
C GLY A 352 -19.35 -4.58 -4.41
N ALA A 353 -18.81 -5.79 -4.62
CA ALA A 353 -19.32 -7.04 -4.08
C ALA A 353 -20.85 -7.17 -4.26
N SER A 354 -21.60 -7.44 -3.19
CA SER A 354 -23.07 -7.56 -3.24
C SER A 354 -23.76 -6.35 -2.60
N GLU A 355 -23.09 -5.19 -2.53
CA GLU A 355 -23.65 -3.97 -1.93
C GLU A 355 -24.88 -3.44 -2.70
N GLY A 356 -24.97 -3.75 -3.99
CA GLY A 356 -26.08 -3.36 -4.85
C GLY A 356 -27.34 -4.23 -4.71
N THR A 357 -27.20 -5.46 -4.22
CA THR A 357 -28.28 -6.47 -4.20
C THR A 357 -29.48 -5.98 -3.38
N ILE A 358 -29.24 -5.45 -2.18
CA ILE A 358 -30.31 -4.94 -1.31
C ILE A 358 -31.09 -3.79 -1.96
N ARG A 359 -30.42 -2.96 -2.78
CA ARG A 359 -31.07 -1.83 -3.46
C ARG A 359 -32.03 -2.34 -4.53
N ARG A 360 -31.66 -3.39 -5.27
CA ARG A 360 -32.57 -4.07 -6.22
C ARG A 360 -33.73 -4.76 -5.52
N GLN A 361 -33.52 -5.31 -4.32
CA GLN A 361 -34.61 -5.86 -3.51
C GLN A 361 -35.62 -4.76 -3.12
N TRP A 362 -35.16 -3.56 -2.73
CA TRP A 362 -36.06 -2.43 -2.48
C TRP A 362 -36.87 -2.02 -3.70
N LEU A 363 -36.27 -2.02 -4.91
CA LEU A 363 -37.01 -1.78 -6.15
C LEU A 363 -38.14 -2.82 -6.34
N LYS A 364 -37.84 -4.10 -6.09
CA LYS A 364 -38.83 -5.20 -6.13
C LYS A 364 -39.94 -5.00 -5.10
N GLU A 365 -39.61 -4.60 -3.86
CA GLU A 365 -40.58 -4.29 -2.81
C GLU A 365 -41.47 -3.09 -3.12
N LEU A 366 -41.00 -2.18 -3.97
CA LEU A 366 -41.76 -1.04 -4.48
C LEU A 366 -42.57 -1.37 -5.74
N GLY A 367 -42.50 -2.62 -6.24
CA GLY A 367 -43.20 -3.04 -7.44
C GLY A 367 -42.64 -2.43 -8.73
N ILE A 368 -41.41 -1.91 -8.71
CA ILE A 368 -40.76 -1.31 -9.88
C ILE A 368 -40.44 -2.41 -10.88
N LYS A 369 -40.87 -2.23 -12.13
CA LYS A 369 -40.64 -3.22 -13.19
C LYS A 369 -39.17 -3.23 -13.58
N MET A 370 -38.55 -4.41 -13.64
CA MET A 370 -37.16 -4.58 -14.07
C MET A 370 -37.13 -5.37 -15.38
N VAL A 371 -36.51 -4.79 -16.42
CA VAL A 371 -36.39 -5.37 -17.76
C VAL A 371 -34.92 -5.59 -18.05
N HIS A 372 -34.56 -6.76 -18.59
CA HIS A 372 -33.18 -7.11 -18.93
C HIS A 372 -33.07 -7.27 -20.44
N ILE A 373 -32.06 -6.61 -21.04
CA ILE A 373 -31.72 -6.73 -22.45
C ILE A 373 -30.27 -7.22 -22.50
N ASP A 374 -30.13 -8.53 -22.64
CA ASP A 374 -28.84 -9.22 -22.65
C ASP A 374 -28.95 -10.46 -23.54
N PRO A 375 -27.96 -10.73 -24.43
CA PRO A 375 -27.93 -11.97 -25.20
C PRO A 375 -27.85 -13.23 -24.33
N TYR A 376 -27.29 -13.13 -23.12
CA TYR A 376 -27.20 -14.20 -22.16
C TYR A 376 -28.22 -14.01 -21.03
N TYR A 377 -28.80 -15.11 -20.54
CA TYR A 377 -29.62 -15.07 -19.34
C TYR A 377 -28.72 -14.93 -18.11
N ASN A 378 -28.37 -13.67 -17.82
CA ASN A 378 -27.36 -13.31 -16.85
C ASN A 378 -27.80 -13.53 -15.39
N HIS A 379 -26.90 -13.30 -14.44
CA HIS A 379 -27.09 -13.73 -13.05
C HIS A 379 -28.06 -12.86 -12.24
N THR A 380 -28.33 -11.64 -12.68
CA THR A 380 -29.22 -10.68 -11.99
C THR A 380 -30.67 -10.90 -12.38
#